data_AF-A0A964UEF0-F1
#
_entry.id   AF-A0A964UEF0-F1
#
_cell.length_a   1.000
_cell.length_b   1.000
_cell.length_c   1.000
_cell.angle_alpha   90.00
_cell.angle_beta   90.00
_cell.angle_gamma   90.00
#
_symmetry.space_group_name_H-M   'P 1'
#
loop_
_entity.id
_entity.type
_entity.pdbx_description
1 polymer ?
#
loop_
_entity_poly.entity_id
_entity_poly.type
_entity_poly.pdbx_seq_one_letter_code
_entity_poly.pdbx_strand_id
1 'polypeptide(L)'
;RAQAVQWAHERGLVLASHDDATSEHVAEAQADGVAVAEFPTTLESARAAHEAGQAVLMGGPNIVRGGSHSGNVNALELAEEGTLEVLSGDYVPAALGHAMLLLPRVCAQIGLPEAVAMATRNPARAIGLDDRGEIATGQRADLVRVHDRNGMPGVRAVWCAGERIA
;
A
#
# COMPACT_ATOMS: atom_id res chain seq x y z
N ARG A 1 18.22 1.34 -16.33
CA ARG A 1 18.07 0.97 -14.90
C ARG A 1 19.12 1.67 -14.04
N ALA A 2 20.38 1.22 -14.05
CA ALA A 2 21.46 1.75 -13.18
C ALA A 2 21.57 3.30 -13.12
N GLN A 3 21.48 4.00 -14.26
CA GLN A 3 21.52 5.47 -14.27
C GLN A 3 20.32 6.12 -13.55
N ALA A 4 19.12 5.57 -13.68
CA ALA A 4 17.93 6.09 -13.01
C ALA A 4 18.01 5.88 -11.49
N VAL A 5 18.52 4.72 -11.07
CA VAL A 5 18.75 4.36 -9.65
C VAL A 5 19.79 5.29 -9.04
N GLN A 6 20.90 5.52 -9.74
CA GLN A 6 21.91 6.49 -9.33
C GLN A 6 21.30 7.88 -9.14
N TRP A 7 20.53 8.37 -10.11
CA TRP A 7 19.90 9.69 -10.01
C TRP A 7 18.91 9.80 -8.85
N ALA A 8 18.16 8.73 -8.56
CA ALA A 8 17.25 8.68 -7.43
C ALA A 8 18.02 8.78 -6.11
N HIS A 9 19.09 7.99 -5.95
CA HIS A 9 19.93 8.02 -4.75
C HIS A 9 20.61 9.38 -4.52
N GLU A 10 21.16 9.98 -5.57
CA GLU A 10 21.75 11.33 -5.50
C GLU A 10 20.76 12.41 -5.03
N ARG A 11 19.46 12.16 -5.18
CA ARG A 11 18.36 13.07 -4.81
C ARG A 11 17.62 12.64 -3.55
N GLY A 12 18.02 11.53 -2.91
CA GLY A 12 17.31 10.96 -1.76
C GLY A 12 15.87 10.54 -2.09
N LEU A 13 15.59 10.11 -3.33
CA LEU A 13 14.29 9.61 -3.74
C LEU A 13 14.16 8.13 -3.39
N VAL A 14 13.00 7.76 -2.85
CA VAL A 14 12.64 6.36 -2.59
C VAL A 14 12.30 5.66 -3.90
N LEU A 15 12.81 4.45 -4.08
CA LEU A 15 12.55 3.61 -5.24
C LEU A 15 11.49 2.55 -4.94
N ALA A 16 10.68 2.26 -5.96
CA ALA A 16 9.75 1.14 -6.00
C ALA A 16 10.11 0.25 -7.20
N SER A 17 10.03 -1.07 -7.04
CA SER A 17 9.99 -2.04 -8.14
C SER A 17 8.54 -2.27 -8.56
N HIS A 18 8.33 -2.84 -9.76
CA HIS A 18 6.99 -3.14 -10.27
C HIS A 18 7.00 -4.53 -10.92
N ASP A 19 5.95 -5.32 -10.65
CA ASP A 19 5.70 -6.65 -11.25
C ASP A 19 6.82 -7.68 -10.99
N ASP A 20 7.44 -7.64 -9.80
CA ASP A 20 8.42 -8.67 -9.42
C ASP A 20 7.79 -10.06 -9.47
N ALA A 21 8.45 -11.02 -10.14
CA ALA A 21 7.90 -12.34 -10.42
C ALA A 21 8.69 -13.47 -9.76
N THR A 22 9.97 -13.25 -9.49
CA THR A 22 10.88 -14.23 -8.89
C THR A 22 11.68 -13.60 -7.76
N SER A 23 12.27 -14.45 -6.91
CA SER A 23 13.20 -14.00 -5.88
C SER A 23 14.44 -13.28 -6.44
N GLU A 24 14.88 -13.59 -7.67
CA GLU A 24 15.98 -12.85 -8.32
C GLU A 24 15.61 -11.40 -8.67
N HIS A 25 14.36 -11.14 -9.11
CA HIS A 25 13.90 -9.76 -9.34
C HIS A 25 13.94 -8.96 -8.02
N VAL A 26 13.49 -9.57 -6.92
CA VAL A 26 13.52 -8.98 -5.58
C VAL A 26 14.96 -8.72 -5.13
N ALA A 27 15.88 -9.66 -5.33
CA ALA A 27 17.28 -9.48 -5.00
C ALA A 27 17.91 -8.33 -5.81
N GLU A 28 17.56 -8.19 -7.09
CA GLU A 28 17.99 -7.06 -7.92
C GLU A 28 17.43 -5.73 -7.41
N ALA A 29 16.14 -5.70 -7.01
CA ALA A 29 15.49 -4.54 -6.42
C ALA A 29 16.13 -4.16 -5.07
N GLN A 30 16.45 -5.14 -4.24
CA GLN A 30 17.11 -4.93 -2.96
C GLN A 30 18.52 -4.36 -3.14
N ALA A 31 19.29 -4.88 -4.10
CA ALA A 31 20.61 -4.33 -4.44
C ALA A 31 20.55 -2.88 -4.92
N ASP A 32 19.44 -2.49 -5.54
CA ASP A 32 19.15 -1.12 -5.98
C ASP A 32 18.59 -0.23 -4.86
N GLY A 33 18.37 -0.72 -3.64
CA GLY A 33 17.82 0.07 -2.55
C GLY A 33 16.32 0.38 -2.68
N VAL A 34 15.58 -0.46 -3.41
CA VAL A 34 14.11 -0.39 -3.50
C VAL A 34 13.48 -0.63 -2.12
N ALA A 35 12.57 0.25 -1.72
CA ALA A 35 11.85 0.17 -0.44
C ALA A 35 10.41 -0.37 -0.58
N VAL A 36 9.85 -0.36 -1.80
CA VAL A 36 8.47 -0.78 -2.07
C VAL A 36 8.46 -1.77 -3.23
N ALA A 37 7.88 -2.95 -3.00
CA ALA A 37 7.60 -3.91 -4.06
C ALA A 37 6.17 -3.71 -4.54
N GLU A 38 6.01 -3.03 -5.67
CA GLU A 38 4.71 -2.72 -6.26
C GLU A 38 4.21 -3.89 -7.10
N PHE A 39 3.00 -4.38 -6.78
CA PHE A 39 2.31 -5.42 -7.55
C PHE A 39 3.15 -6.68 -7.84
N PRO A 40 3.79 -7.33 -6.84
CA PRO A 40 4.45 -8.61 -7.09
C PRO A 40 3.45 -9.59 -7.74
N THR A 41 3.91 -10.31 -8.75
CA THR A 41 3.04 -11.15 -9.59
C THR A 41 2.94 -12.58 -9.09
N THR A 42 3.81 -12.99 -8.16
CA THR A 42 3.81 -14.33 -7.54
C THR A 42 3.89 -14.23 -6.02
N LEU A 43 3.43 -15.30 -5.35
CA LEU A 43 3.57 -15.41 -3.90
C LEU A 43 5.05 -15.51 -3.48
N GLU A 44 5.90 -16.09 -4.34
CA GLU A 44 7.34 -16.18 -4.12
C GLU A 44 7.97 -14.78 -4.03
N SER A 45 7.72 -13.92 -5.02
CA SER A 45 8.29 -12.56 -5.02
C SER A 45 7.71 -11.71 -3.90
N ALA A 46 6.42 -11.85 -3.57
CA ALA A 46 5.83 -11.14 -2.44
C ALA A 46 6.46 -11.52 -1.09
N ARG A 47 6.68 -12.83 -0.85
CA ARG A 47 7.37 -13.32 0.36
C ARG A 47 8.81 -12.83 0.41
N ALA A 48 9.54 -12.97 -0.70
CA ALA A 48 10.93 -12.53 -0.76
C ALA A 48 11.05 -11.01 -0.52
N ALA A 49 10.15 -10.20 -1.08
CA ALA A 49 10.13 -8.76 -0.87
C ALA A 49 9.86 -8.39 0.60
N HIS A 50 8.85 -9.03 1.21
CA HIS A 50 8.54 -8.84 2.62
C HIS A 50 9.72 -9.23 3.53
N GLU A 51 10.37 -10.38 3.28
CA GLU A 51 11.56 -10.81 4.02
C GLU A 51 12.77 -9.88 3.82
N ALA A 52 12.89 -9.25 2.65
CA ALA A 52 13.89 -8.24 2.34
C ALA A 52 13.60 -6.87 2.99
N GLY A 53 12.46 -6.71 3.67
CA GLY A 53 12.03 -5.46 4.30
C GLY A 53 11.45 -4.45 3.32
N GLN A 54 11.04 -4.89 2.13
CA GLN A 54 10.35 -4.06 1.14
C GLN A 54 8.85 -4.11 1.41
N ALA A 55 8.22 -2.94 1.49
CA ALA A 55 6.78 -2.86 1.69
C ALA A 55 6.05 -3.39 0.46
N VAL A 56 5.31 -4.49 0.61
CA VAL A 56 4.51 -5.06 -0.48
C VAL A 56 3.25 -4.24 -0.68
N LEU A 57 3.09 -3.71 -1.89
CA LEU A 57 1.98 -2.83 -2.27
C LEU A 57 1.07 -3.50 -3.29
N MET A 58 -0.24 -3.52 -3.00
CA MET A 58 -1.28 -3.94 -3.94
C MET A 58 -2.37 -2.88 -4.13
N GLY A 59 -3.06 -2.96 -5.26
CA GLY A 59 -4.13 -2.04 -5.61
C GLY A 59 -5.45 -2.41 -4.95
N GLY A 60 -6.11 -1.45 -4.31
CA GLY A 60 -7.46 -1.56 -3.78
C GLY A 60 -8.51 -2.12 -4.75
N PRO A 61 -8.47 -1.82 -6.08
CA PRO A 61 -9.37 -2.45 -7.04
C PRO A 61 -9.31 -3.99 -7.08
N ASN A 62 -8.16 -4.59 -6.75
CA ASN A 62 -7.99 -6.05 -6.73
C ASN A 62 -8.73 -6.68 -5.55
N ILE A 63 -8.75 -6.00 -4.40
CA ILE A 63 -9.54 -6.40 -3.22
C ILE A 63 -11.03 -6.27 -3.52
N VAL A 64 -11.46 -5.11 -4.05
CA VAL A 64 -12.88 -4.86 -4.35
C VAL A 64 -13.45 -5.85 -5.36
N ARG A 65 -12.63 -6.27 -6.33
CA ARG A 65 -13.04 -7.23 -7.35
C ARG A 65 -13.05 -8.68 -6.85
N GLY A 66 -12.28 -8.99 -5.81
CA GLY A 66 -12.12 -10.36 -5.30
C GLY A 66 -11.27 -11.26 -6.20
N GLY A 67 -10.35 -10.69 -7.00
CA GLY A 67 -9.47 -11.49 -7.86
C GLY A 67 -8.57 -10.68 -8.80
N SER A 68 -7.46 -11.30 -9.22
CA SER A 68 -6.51 -10.79 -10.22
C SER A 68 -7.03 -11.05 -11.65
N HIS A 69 -6.75 -10.14 -12.59
CA HIS A 69 -7.21 -10.24 -13.98
C HIS A 69 -6.28 -11.02 -14.91
N SER A 70 -5.06 -11.32 -14.47
CA SER A 70 -3.98 -11.83 -15.32
C SER A 70 -3.47 -13.22 -14.94
N GLY A 71 -4.02 -13.84 -13.89
CA GLY A 71 -3.49 -15.09 -13.32
C GLY A 71 -2.31 -14.87 -12.36
N ASN A 72 -1.91 -13.61 -12.12
CA ASN A 72 -0.97 -13.23 -11.08
C ASN A 72 -1.57 -13.45 -9.69
N VAL A 73 -0.71 -13.54 -8.66
CA VAL A 73 -1.14 -13.55 -7.25
C VAL A 73 -2.09 -12.39 -6.98
N ASN A 74 -3.16 -12.67 -6.24
CA ASN A 74 -4.16 -11.65 -5.93
C ASN A 74 -3.89 -11.03 -4.56
N ALA A 75 -4.37 -9.80 -4.35
CA ALA A 75 -4.11 -9.07 -3.12
C ALA A 75 -4.71 -9.72 -1.85
N LEU A 76 -5.78 -10.53 -1.99
CA LEU A 76 -6.36 -11.25 -0.86
C LEU A 76 -5.47 -12.41 -0.41
N GLU A 77 -4.86 -13.13 -1.35
CA GLU A 77 -3.89 -14.18 -1.05
C GLU A 77 -2.67 -13.64 -0.30
N LEU A 78 -2.16 -12.47 -0.70
CA LEU A 78 -1.07 -11.79 0.02
C LEU A 78 -1.50 -11.30 1.42
N ALA A 79 -2.75 -10.86 1.56
CA ALA A 79 -3.33 -10.48 2.84
C ALA A 79 -3.45 -11.68 3.80
N GLU A 80 -3.91 -12.83 3.30
CA GLU A 80 -4.04 -14.07 4.08
C GLU A 80 -2.68 -14.65 4.49
N GLU A 81 -1.67 -14.51 3.62
CA GLU A 81 -0.28 -14.89 3.91
C GLU A 81 0.40 -13.91 4.90
N GLY A 82 -0.18 -12.72 5.10
CA GLY A 82 0.41 -11.69 5.95
C GLY A 82 1.57 -10.91 5.31
N THR A 83 1.71 -10.98 3.98
CA THR A 83 2.76 -10.24 3.25
C THR A 83 2.27 -8.89 2.73
N LEU A 84 0.96 -8.65 2.62
CA LEU A 84 0.41 -7.36 2.16
C LEU A 84 0.59 -6.26 3.22
N GLU A 85 1.28 -5.17 2.86
CA GLU A 85 1.57 -4.06 3.78
C GLU A 85 0.95 -2.72 3.36
N VAL A 86 0.80 -2.49 2.06
CA VAL A 86 0.32 -1.21 1.51
C VAL A 86 -0.82 -1.42 0.52
N LEU A 87 -1.85 -0.58 0.62
CA LEU A 87 -2.93 -0.46 -0.34
C LEU A 87 -2.82 0.86 -1.11
N SER A 88 -2.94 0.78 -2.43
CA SER A 88 -3.02 1.96 -3.31
C SER A 88 -4.40 2.08 -3.96
N GLY A 89 -4.78 3.28 -4.41
CA GLY A 89 -6.00 3.46 -5.21
C GLY A 89 -5.88 2.89 -6.62
N ASP A 90 -4.65 2.79 -7.14
CA ASP A 90 -4.34 2.34 -8.49
C ASP A 90 -5.22 3.08 -9.55
N TYR A 91 -5.61 2.42 -10.63
CA TYR A 91 -6.45 2.96 -11.70
C TYR A 91 -7.88 3.32 -11.28
N VAL A 92 -8.31 3.04 -10.04
CA VAL A 92 -9.63 3.47 -9.50
C VAL A 92 -9.44 4.12 -8.12
N PRO A 93 -9.16 5.43 -8.03
CA PRO A 93 -8.87 6.10 -6.76
C PRO A 93 -9.92 5.88 -5.66
N ALA A 94 -11.21 5.80 -6.02
CA ALA A 94 -12.30 5.55 -5.08
C ALA A 94 -12.27 4.14 -4.45
N ALA A 95 -11.57 3.17 -5.06
CA ALA A 95 -11.49 1.80 -4.56
C ALA A 95 -10.67 1.68 -3.28
N LEU A 96 -9.74 2.60 -2.99
CA LEU A 96 -8.91 2.54 -1.78
C LEU A 96 -9.77 2.54 -0.50
N GLY A 97 -10.73 3.46 -0.43
CA GLY A 97 -11.66 3.53 0.69
C GLY A 97 -12.49 2.25 0.84
N HIS A 98 -12.94 1.69 -0.28
CA HIS A 98 -13.77 0.49 -0.28
C HIS A 98 -12.94 -0.72 0.14
N ALA A 99 -11.71 -0.85 -0.37
CA ALA A 99 -10.78 -1.90 0.03
C ALA A 99 -10.52 -1.88 1.54
N MET A 100 -10.30 -0.70 2.16
CA MET A 100 -10.13 -0.60 3.62
C MET A 100 -11.33 -1.13 4.42
N LEU A 101 -12.56 -0.89 3.95
CA LEU A 101 -13.78 -1.36 4.64
C LEU A 101 -14.15 -2.81 4.31
N LEU A 102 -13.73 -3.29 3.15
CA LEU A 102 -14.03 -4.64 2.66
C LEU A 102 -13.03 -5.66 3.20
N LEU A 103 -11.73 -5.34 3.22
CA LEU A 103 -10.66 -6.26 3.58
C LEU A 103 -10.91 -6.99 4.92
N PRO A 104 -11.32 -6.31 6.02
CA PRO A 104 -11.62 -6.98 7.28
C PRO A 104 -12.83 -7.92 7.27
N ARG A 105 -13.66 -7.86 6.22
CA ARG A 105 -14.84 -8.71 6.04
C ARG A 105 -14.51 -9.96 5.24
N VAL A 106 -13.45 -9.92 4.44
CA VAL A 106 -13.05 -11.00 3.52
C VAL A 106 -11.75 -11.69 3.95
N CYS A 107 -10.96 -11.09 4.84
CA CYS A 107 -9.74 -11.65 5.40
C CYS A 107 -9.83 -11.60 6.94
N ALA A 108 -9.92 -12.77 7.59
CA ALA A 108 -10.13 -12.86 9.03
C ALA A 108 -8.92 -12.40 9.86
N GLN A 109 -7.73 -12.38 9.26
CA GLN A 109 -6.47 -11.99 9.88
C GLN A 109 -6.30 -10.48 9.98
N ILE A 110 -7.09 -9.70 9.23
CA ILE A 110 -6.97 -8.26 9.12
C ILE A 110 -8.17 -7.59 9.78
N GLY A 111 -7.92 -6.79 10.81
CA GLY A 111 -8.93 -5.91 11.40
C GLY A 111 -9.03 -4.58 10.65
N LEU A 112 -10.04 -3.78 11.02
CA LEU A 112 -10.21 -2.44 10.49
C LEU A 112 -8.99 -1.53 10.74
N PRO A 113 -8.36 -1.50 11.94
CA PRO A 113 -7.16 -0.69 12.16
C PRO A 113 -5.99 -1.05 11.23
N GLU A 114 -5.78 -2.35 10.98
CA GLU A 114 -4.74 -2.87 10.10
C GLU A 114 -5.01 -2.43 8.66
N ALA A 115 -6.23 -2.64 8.15
CA ALA A 115 -6.63 -2.24 6.81
C ALA A 115 -6.51 -0.72 6.59
N VAL A 116 -6.87 0.09 7.60
CA VAL A 116 -6.67 1.54 7.55
C VAL A 116 -5.19 1.89 7.52
N ALA A 117 -4.36 1.26 8.35
CA ALA A 117 -2.91 1.50 8.37
C ALA A 117 -2.24 1.19 7.03
N MET A 118 -2.71 0.17 6.30
CA MET A 118 -2.22 -0.18 4.95
C MET A 118 -2.41 0.95 3.93
N ALA A 119 -3.36 1.86 4.15
CA ALA A 119 -3.62 3.00 3.25
C ALA A 119 -3.17 4.35 3.83
N THR A 120 -2.64 4.39 5.06
CA THR A 120 -2.26 5.62 5.75
C THR A 120 -0.83 5.57 6.28
N ARG A 121 -0.62 4.94 7.44
CA ARG A 121 0.65 4.91 8.17
C ARG A 121 1.72 4.13 7.42
N ASN A 122 1.38 2.96 6.88
CA ASN A 122 2.32 2.07 6.23
C ASN A 122 2.92 2.71 4.95
N PRO A 123 2.11 3.23 4.00
CA PRO A 123 2.68 3.91 2.84
C PRO A 123 3.51 5.13 3.23
N ALA A 124 3.07 5.93 4.22
CA ALA A 124 3.85 7.08 4.68
C ALA A 124 5.23 6.67 5.18
N ARG A 125 5.32 5.65 6.03
CA ARG A 125 6.60 5.12 6.54
C ARG A 125 7.46 4.48 5.44
N ALA A 126 6.85 3.74 4.52
CA ALA A 126 7.56 3.09 3.42
C ALA A 126 8.32 4.09 2.52
N ILE A 127 7.84 5.35 2.44
CA ILE A 127 8.50 6.42 1.71
C ILE A 127 9.18 7.48 2.60
N GLY A 128 9.38 7.18 3.89
CA GLY A 128 10.11 8.06 4.82
C GLY A 128 9.37 9.32 5.27
N LEU A 129 8.03 9.33 5.20
CA LEU A 129 7.20 10.41 5.72
C LEU A 129 6.74 10.11 7.16
N ASP A 130 7.52 10.56 8.13
CA ASP A 130 7.23 10.36 9.55
C ASP A 130 6.21 11.36 10.12
N ASP A 131 5.90 12.43 9.38
CA ASP A 131 5.05 13.54 9.82
C ASP A 131 3.54 13.33 9.56
N ARG A 132 3.12 12.17 9.04
CA ARG A 132 1.72 11.89 8.65
C ARG A 132 1.36 10.40 8.68
N GLY A 133 0.09 10.11 8.35
CA GLY A 133 -0.45 8.75 8.26
C GLY A 133 -1.04 8.22 9.57
N GLU A 134 -0.96 9.00 10.66
CA GLU A 134 -1.50 8.64 11.97
C GLU A 134 -2.12 9.86 12.66
N ILE A 135 -3.21 9.64 13.40
CA ILE A 135 -3.85 10.68 14.22
C ILE A 135 -3.15 10.69 15.58
N ALA A 136 -2.08 11.47 15.69
CA ALA A 136 -1.29 11.61 16.90
C ALA A 136 -0.80 13.06 17.08
N THR A 137 -0.45 13.42 18.32
CA THR A 137 0.15 14.74 18.59
C THR A 137 1.49 14.85 17.87
N GLY A 138 1.75 15.98 17.21
CA GLY A 138 2.96 16.21 16.43
C GLY A 138 2.85 15.85 14.94
N GLN A 139 1.83 15.08 14.55
CA GLN A 139 1.56 14.76 13.14
C GLN A 139 0.81 15.89 12.43
N ARG A 140 0.96 15.94 11.11
CA ARG A 140 0.14 16.78 10.23
C ARG A 140 -1.34 16.49 10.44
N ALA A 141 -2.14 17.56 10.50
CA ALA A 141 -3.59 17.49 10.58
C ALA A 141 -4.23 17.22 9.19
N ASP A 142 -3.78 16.14 8.55
CA ASP A 142 -4.34 15.60 7.31
C ASP A 142 -5.38 14.54 7.68
N LEU A 143 -6.66 14.90 7.62
CA LEU A 143 -7.75 14.08 8.16
C LEU A 143 -8.84 13.84 7.11
N VAL A 144 -9.39 12.63 7.09
CA VAL A 144 -10.57 12.30 6.29
C VAL A 144 -11.65 11.76 7.21
N ARG A 145 -12.80 12.44 7.27
CA ARG A 145 -13.96 11.92 7.98
C ARG A 145 -14.78 11.05 7.02
N VAL A 146 -14.86 9.76 7.32
CA VAL A 146 -15.60 8.78 6.53
C VAL A 146 -16.86 8.35 7.27
N HIS A 147 -17.95 8.17 6.54
CA HIS A 147 -19.16 7.52 7.02
C HIS A 147 -19.31 6.18 6.30
N ASP A 148 -19.33 5.09 7.04
CA ASP A 148 -19.61 3.75 6.50
C ASP A 148 -21.11 3.62 6.18
N ARG A 149 -21.43 3.38 4.91
CA ARG A 149 -22.77 3.02 4.42
C ARG A 149 -22.79 1.56 4.00
N ASN A 150 -22.79 0.65 4.98
CA ASN A 150 -22.84 -0.80 4.77
C ASN A 150 -21.68 -1.34 3.91
N GLY A 151 -20.45 -0.99 4.25
CA GLY A 151 -19.23 -1.38 3.53
C GLY A 151 -18.79 -0.36 2.46
N MET A 152 -19.62 0.64 2.15
CA MET A 152 -19.28 1.68 1.19
C MET A 152 -18.84 2.97 1.90
N PRO A 153 -17.61 3.45 1.67
CA PRO A 153 -17.12 4.66 2.32
C PRO A 153 -17.75 5.91 1.69
N GLY A 154 -18.34 6.76 2.51
CA GLY A 154 -18.75 8.12 2.12
C GLY A 154 -17.86 9.16 2.78
N VAL A 155 -17.04 9.87 2.02
CA VAL A 155 -16.25 11.00 2.53
C VAL A 155 -17.20 12.15 2.91
N ARG A 156 -17.07 12.65 4.14
CA ARG A 156 -17.93 13.71 4.70
C ARG A 156 -17.22 15.04 4.87
N ALA A 157 -15.91 15.00 5.09
CA ALA A 157 -15.07 16.17 5.18
C ALA A 157 -13.61 15.76 5.03
N VAL A 158 -12.80 16.67 4.49
CA VAL A 158 -11.36 16.49 4.29
C VAL A 158 -10.63 17.71 4.85
N TRP A 159 -9.58 17.45 5.61
CA TRP A 159 -8.64 18.45 6.10
C TRP A 159 -7.25 18.18 5.55
N CYS A 160 -6.55 19.23 5.16
CA CYS A 160 -5.14 19.22 4.78
C CYS A 160 -4.43 20.28 5.61
N ALA A 161 -3.40 19.88 6.36
CA ALA A 161 -2.66 20.73 7.30
C ALA A 161 -3.57 21.52 8.27
N GLY A 162 -4.68 20.92 8.69
CA GLY A 162 -5.66 21.52 9.61
C GLY A 162 -6.71 22.41 8.93
N GLU A 163 -6.58 22.70 7.63
CA GLU A 163 -7.56 23.46 6.87
C GLU A 163 -8.57 22.53 6.22
N ARG A 164 -9.86 22.83 6.38
CA ARG A 164 -10.92 22.05 5.72
C ARG A 164 -11.00 22.43 4.24
N ILE A 165 -10.85 21.45 3.35
CA ILE A 165 -10.84 21.65 1.89
C ILE A 165 -12.07 21.03 1.18
N ALA A 166 -12.83 20.16 1.87
CA ALA A 166 -14.09 19.58 1.39
C ALA A 166 -15.02 19.24 2.58
#